data_AF-G1VT42-F1
#
_entry.id   AF-G1VT42-F1
#
_cell.length_a   1.000
_cell.length_b   1.000
_cell.length_c   1.000
_cell.angle_alpha   90.00
_cell.angle_beta   90.00
_cell.angle_gamma   90.00
#
_symmetry.space_group_name_H-M   'P 1'
#
loop_
_entity.id
_entity.type
_entity.pdbx_description
1 polymer ?
#
loop_
_entity_poly.entity_id
_entity_poly.type
_entity_poly.pdbx_seq_one_letter_code
_entity_poly.pdbx_strand_id
1 'polypeptide(L)'
;MLRMIHCGKTVKQENQEHRRVDLCVEKLSGREWDIIGAIAYGMSNREIAEKMIFTEGTIRNYLSIILEKLQLRDRTQLAIWYLQSGAKLQPTY
;
A
#
# COMPACT_ATOMS: atom_id res chain seq x y z
N MET A 1 -48.81 -17.36 -13.80
CA MET A 1 -47.45 -17.55 -14.36
C MET A 1 -46.51 -16.66 -13.57
N LEU A 2 -45.73 -17.27 -12.67
CA LEU A 2 -44.91 -16.61 -11.65
C LEU A 2 -43.48 -16.41 -12.19
N ARG A 3 -42.91 -15.20 -12.06
CA ARG A 3 -41.68 -14.93 -11.29
C ARG A 3 -41.25 -13.48 -11.40
N MET A 4 -41.46 -12.76 -10.29
CA MET A 4 -40.57 -11.69 -9.85
C MET A 4 -39.12 -12.18 -9.89
N ILE A 5 -38.24 -11.47 -10.60
CA ILE A 5 -36.80 -11.57 -10.39
C ILE A 5 -36.45 -10.47 -9.38
N HIS A 6 -36.32 -10.87 -8.11
CA HIS A 6 -35.41 -10.20 -7.19
C HIS A 6 -33.99 -10.57 -7.59
N CYS A 7 -33.06 -9.61 -7.66
CA CYS A 7 -31.76 -9.80 -7.02
C CYS A 7 -31.03 -8.46 -6.89
N GLY A 8 -31.20 -7.81 -5.74
CA GLY A 8 -30.28 -6.78 -5.29
C GLY A 8 -28.89 -7.40 -5.05
N LYS A 9 -27.90 -6.96 -5.82
CA LYS A 9 -26.48 -7.22 -5.56
C LYS A 9 -25.67 -5.96 -5.83
N THR A 10 -25.79 -4.96 -4.96
CA THR A 10 -24.98 -3.74 -5.12
C THR A 10 -24.62 -3.05 -3.81
N VAL A 11 -24.47 -3.81 -2.70
CA VAL A 11 -24.07 -3.21 -1.41
C VAL A 11 -23.03 -4.04 -0.62
N LYS A 12 -22.78 -5.32 -0.96
CA LYS A 12 -21.92 -6.19 -0.12
C LYS A 12 -20.45 -6.31 -0.56
N GLN A 13 -20.09 -5.95 -1.80
CA GLN A 13 -18.73 -6.15 -2.32
C GLN A 13 -17.78 -4.98 -1.99
N GLU A 14 -18.25 -3.73 -2.10
CA GLU A 14 -17.42 -2.54 -1.80
C GLU A 14 -16.96 -2.44 -0.33
N ASN A 15 -17.73 -3.03 0.59
CA ASN A 15 -17.47 -2.95 2.03
C ASN A 15 -16.40 -3.95 2.51
N GLN A 16 -16.04 -4.95 1.69
CA GLN A 16 -15.03 -5.96 2.01
C GLN A 16 -13.63 -5.59 1.51
N GLU A 17 -13.53 -4.88 0.39
CA GLU A 17 -12.26 -4.41 -0.18
C GLU A 17 -11.62 -3.33 0.70
N HIS A 18 -12.40 -2.31 1.11
CA HIS A 18 -11.92 -1.23 1.98
C HIS A 18 -11.38 -1.75 3.32
N ARG A 19 -12.15 -2.62 4.00
CA ARG A 19 -11.73 -3.21 5.29
C ARG A 19 -10.43 -4.04 5.18
N ARG A 20 -10.15 -4.64 4.01
CA ARG A 20 -8.90 -5.38 3.76
C ARG A 20 -7.70 -4.44 3.57
N VAL A 21 -7.89 -3.35 2.83
CA VAL A 21 -6.86 -2.33 2.66
C VAL A 21 -6.45 -1.74 4.02
N ASP A 22 -7.42 -1.45 4.90
CA ASP A 22 -7.15 -0.91 6.23
C ASP A 22 -6.32 -1.88 7.10
N LEU A 23 -6.61 -3.18 7.07
CA LEU A 23 -5.87 -4.22 7.81
C LEU A 23 -4.43 -4.44 7.29
N CYS A 24 -4.19 -4.23 5.99
CA CYS A 24 -2.85 -4.36 5.41
C CYS A 24 -1.95 -3.18 5.80
N VAL A 25 -2.55 -2.00 5.96
CA VAL A 25 -1.90 -0.75 6.36
C VAL A 25 -1.47 -0.80 7.82
N GLU A 26 -2.29 -1.35 8.72
CA GLU A 26 -1.94 -1.53 10.14
C GLU A 26 -0.71 -2.42 10.39
N LYS A 27 -0.31 -3.24 9.40
CA LYS A 27 0.86 -4.13 9.48
C LYS A 27 2.15 -3.53 8.93
N LEU A 28 2.11 -2.27 8.48
CA LEU A 28 3.31 -1.54 8.07
C LEU A 28 4.02 -0.98 9.31
N SER A 29 5.29 -1.30 9.44
CA SER A 29 6.17 -0.70 10.43
C SER A 29 6.52 0.75 10.07
N GLY A 30 6.92 1.56 11.05
CA GLY A 30 7.34 2.94 10.80
C GLY A 30 8.45 3.05 9.74
N ARG A 31 9.42 2.12 9.75
CA ARG A 31 10.48 2.09 8.74
C ARG A 31 9.98 1.74 7.34
N GLU A 32 8.96 0.88 7.23
CA GLU A 32 8.31 0.64 5.93
C GLU A 32 7.59 1.90 5.44
N TRP A 33 6.94 2.65 6.33
CA TRP A 33 6.33 3.93 5.99
C TRP A 33 7.34 4.98 5.50
N ASP A 34 8.50 5.07 6.15
CA ASP A 34 9.58 5.97 5.71
C ASP A 34 10.03 5.63 4.29
N ILE A 35 10.20 4.33 4.00
CA ILE A 35 10.62 3.85 2.68
C ILE A 35 9.53 4.14 1.64
N ILE A 36 8.26 3.86 1.95
CA ILE A 36 7.12 4.15 1.06
C ILE A 36 7.08 5.64 0.71
N GLY A 37 7.21 6.51 1.71
CA GLY A 37 7.23 7.95 1.50
C GLY A 37 8.36 8.36 0.57
N ALA A 38 9.59 7.92 0.83
CA ALA A 38 10.75 8.21 -0.01
C ALA A 38 10.56 7.73 -1.46
N ILE A 39 9.96 6.55 -1.64
CA ILE A 39 9.62 6.01 -2.97
C ILE A 39 8.61 6.89 -3.69
N ALA A 40 7.56 7.33 -3.00
CA ALA A 40 6.53 8.18 -3.57
C ALA A 40 7.04 9.57 -3.97
N TYR A 41 8.06 10.07 -3.27
CA TYR A 41 8.80 11.28 -3.67
C TYR A 41 9.84 11.05 -4.78
N GLY A 42 9.91 9.84 -5.35
CA GLY A 42 10.73 9.54 -6.52
C GLY A 42 12.16 9.07 -6.21
N MET A 43 12.54 8.88 -4.94
CA MET A 43 13.91 8.48 -4.58
C MET A 43 14.25 7.05 -5.04
N SER A 44 15.32 6.88 -5.79
CA SER A 44 15.86 5.57 -6.18
C SER A 44 16.25 4.71 -4.98
N ASN A 45 16.38 3.40 -5.17
CA ASN A 45 16.78 2.49 -4.10
C ASN A 45 18.15 2.86 -3.52
N ARG A 46 19.04 3.40 -4.35
CA ARG A 46 20.36 3.87 -3.93
C ARG A 46 20.26 5.08 -3.02
N GLU A 47 19.48 6.10 -3.40
CA GLU A 47 19.30 7.31 -2.58
C GLU A 47 18.62 6.99 -1.24
N ILE A 48 17.64 6.08 -1.24
CA ILE A 48 16.99 5.62 0.01
C ILE A 48 18.00 4.88 0.89
N ALA A 49 18.81 4.00 0.30
CA ALA A 49 19.83 3.24 1.01
C ALA A 49 20.87 4.17 1.66
N GLU A 50 21.35 5.17 0.93
CA GLU A 50 22.27 6.20 1.44
C GLU A 50 21.63 7.02 2.58
N LYS A 51 20.38 7.45 2.42
CA LYS A 51 19.66 8.24 3.42
C LYS A 51 19.38 7.47 4.72
N MET A 52 19.12 6.16 4.62
CA MET A 52 18.71 5.32 5.75
C MET A 52 19.81 4.39 6.28
N ILE A 53 21.04 4.51 5.75
CA ILE A 53 22.21 3.70 6.13
C ILE A 53 21.94 2.19 5.92
N PHE A 54 21.45 1.85 4.73
CA PHE A 54 21.23 0.48 4.27
C PHE A 54 22.00 0.18 2.99
N THR A 55 21.94 -1.07 2.54
CA THR A 55 22.36 -1.43 1.19
C THR A 55 21.20 -1.28 0.22
N GLU A 56 21.49 -1.06 -1.07
CA GLU A 56 20.46 -1.03 -2.11
C GLU A 56 19.66 -2.36 -2.19
N GLY A 57 20.33 -3.49 -1.95
CA GLY A 57 19.69 -4.80 -1.88
C GLY A 57 18.68 -4.91 -0.74
N THR A 58 18.99 -4.32 0.41
CA THR A 58 18.06 -4.21 1.55
C THR A 58 16.81 -3.43 1.16
N ILE A 59 16.95 -2.29 0.46
CA ILE A 59 15.80 -1.50 0.00
C ILE A 59 14.96 -2.25 -1.02
N ARG A 60 15.58 -3.00 -1.94
CA ARG A 60 14.84 -3.88 -2.87
C ARG A 60 14.02 -4.93 -2.11
N ASN A 61 14.59 -5.54 -1.07
CA ASN A 61 13.87 -6.52 -0.27
C ASN A 61 12.69 -5.90 0.48
N TYR A 62 12.89 -4.72 1.09
CA TYR A 62 11.79 -3.96 1.70
C TYR A 62 10.69 -3.66 0.68
N LEU A 63 11.04 -3.18 -0.52
CA LEU A 63 10.07 -2.88 -1.56
C LEU A 63 9.24 -4.12 -1.94
N SER A 64 9.88 -5.29 -2.11
CA SER A 64 9.16 -6.53 -2.40
C SER A 64 8.14 -6.88 -1.31
N ILE A 65 8.56 -6.83 -0.04
CA ILE A 65 7.69 -7.14 1.11
C ILE A 65 6.53 -6.13 1.22
N ILE A 66 6.81 -4.84 1.03
CA ILE A 66 5.79 -3.78 1.07
C ILE A 66 4.75 -3.98 -0.03
N LEU A 67 5.20 -4.26 -1.27
CA LEU A 67 4.29 -4.52 -2.40
C LEU A 67 3.42 -5.75 -2.12
N GLU A 68 3.98 -6.80 -1.55
CA GLU A 68 3.22 -8.00 -1.14
C GLU A 68 2.17 -7.67 -0.07
N LYS A 69 2.56 -6.96 0.99
CA LYS A 69 1.65 -6.54 2.09
C LYS A 69 0.48 -5.71 1.57
N LEU A 70 0.76 -4.79 0.65
CA LEU A 70 -0.23 -3.88 0.07
C LEU A 70 -0.95 -4.44 -1.17
N GLN A 71 -0.57 -5.65 -1.60
CA GLN A 71 -1.07 -6.29 -2.83
C GLN A 71 -0.91 -5.41 -4.08
N LEU A 72 0.20 -4.67 -4.16
CA LEU A 72 0.53 -3.80 -5.27
C LEU A 72 1.49 -4.50 -6.23
N ARG A 73 1.37 -4.21 -7.52
CA ARG A 73 2.17 -4.88 -8.56
C ARG A 73 3.58 -4.33 -8.65
N ASP A 74 3.72 -3.01 -8.51
CA ASP A 74 4.96 -2.33 -8.82
C ASP A 74 5.11 -1.01 -8.05
N ARG A 75 6.32 -0.45 -8.16
CA ARG A 75 6.73 0.79 -7.53
C ARG A 75 5.87 1.99 -7.93
N THR A 76 5.38 2.03 -9.16
CA THR A 76 4.53 3.12 -9.64
C THR A 76 3.17 3.06 -8.96
N GLN A 77 2.58 1.88 -8.84
CA GLN A 77 1.35 1.68 -8.07
C GLN A 77 1.56 2.06 -6.60
N LEU A 78 2.71 1.73 -6.00
CA LEU A 78 3.03 2.13 -4.63
C LEU A 78 3.07 3.65 -4.46
N ALA A 79 3.70 4.36 -5.39
CA ALA A 79 3.76 5.83 -5.35
C ALA A 79 2.36 6.45 -5.49
N ILE A 80 1.55 5.98 -6.44
CA ILE A 80 0.17 6.45 -6.64
C ILE A 80 -0.68 6.18 -5.39
N TRP A 81 -0.61 4.97 -4.85
CA TRP A 81 -1.33 4.56 -3.65
C TRP A 81 -0.99 5.45 -2.45
N TYR A 82 0.30 5.76 -2.27
CA TYR A 82 0.74 6.64 -1.20
C TYR A 82 0.19 8.07 -1.35
N LEU A 83 0.24 8.62 -2.56
CA LEU A 83 -0.24 9.99 -2.84
C LEU A 83 -1.77 10.11 -2.73
N GLN A 84 -2.52 9.06 -3.07
CA GLN A 84 -3.99 9.07 -3.01
C GLN A 84 -4.53 8.80 -1.60
N SER A 85 -3.91 7.84 -0.90
CA SER A 85 -4.47 7.28 0.34
C SER A 85 -3.43 7.16 1.46
N GLY A 86 -2.23 6.64 1.15
CA GLY A 86 -1.23 6.26 2.16
C GLY A 86 -0.70 7.41 3.03
N ALA A 87 -0.57 8.62 2.49
CA ALA A 87 -0.07 9.78 3.25
C ALA A 87 -0.96 10.16 4.44
N LYS A 88 -2.27 9.86 4.38
CA LYS A 88 -3.22 10.12 5.48
C LYS A 88 -3.24 9.00 6.53
N LEU A 89 -2.64 7.86 6.21
CA LEU A 89 -2.64 6.65 7.02
C LEU A 89 -1.32 6.46 7.79
N GLN A 90 -0.33 7.33 7.57
CA GLN A 90 0.91 7.30 8.33
C GLN A 90 0.63 7.62 9.80
N PRO A 91 1.05 6.75 10.74
CA PRO A 91 0.89 7.02 12.16
C PRO A 91 1.72 8.26 12.56
N THR A 92 1.06 9.28 13.10
CA THR A 92 1.74 10.39 13.77
C THR A 92 2.00 9.97 15.22
N TYR A 93 3.25 9.65 15.55
CA TYR A 93 3.69 9.40 16.92
C TYR A 93 4.08 10.70 17.62
#